data_AF-Q8DQT4-F1
#
_entry.id   AF-Q8DQT4-F1
#
_cell.length_a   1.000
_cell.length_b   1.000
_cell.length_c   1.000
_cell.angle_alpha   90.00
_cell.angle_beta   90.00
_cell.angle_gamma   90.00
#
_symmetry.space_group_name_H-M   'P 1'
#
loop_
_entity.id
_entity.type
_entity.pdbx_description
1 polymer ?
#
loop_
_entity_poly.entity_id
_entity_poly.type
_entity_poly.pdbx_seq_one_letter_code
_entity_poly.pdbx_strand_id
1 'polypeptide(L)' 'MMVMAKGVNVGISTIYYWIHRGKLGLSKQDLLYPRKGKSLKK' A
#
# COMPACT_ATOMS: atom_id res chain seq x y z
N MET A 1 7.82 4.63 14.82
CA MET A 1 8.20 5.67 13.84
C MET A 1 7.03 5.94 12.91
N MET A 2 6.98 7.17 12.39
CA MET A 2 5.85 7.78 11.69
C MET A 2 6.29 8.18 10.27
N VAL A 3 5.41 8.05 9.29
CA VAL A 3 5.67 8.36 7.87
C VAL A 3 4.55 9.28 7.36
N MET A 4 4.93 10.34 6.64
CA MET A 4 3.95 11.23 6.02
C MET A 4 3.50 10.67 4.68
N ALA A 5 2.20 10.41 4.55
CA ALA A 5 1.60 9.95 3.30
C ALA A 5 0.30 10.72 3.01
N LYS A 6 0.20 11.34 1.83
CA LYS A 6 -0.93 12.22 1.46
C LYS A 6 -1.26 13.30 2.51
N GLY A 7 -0.23 13.89 3.13
CA GLY A 7 -0.40 14.92 4.16
C GLY A 7 -0.86 14.41 5.54
N VAL A 8 -1.11 13.11 5.69
CA VAL A 8 -1.47 12.49 6.97
C VAL A 8 -0.26 11.75 7.53
N ASN A 9 0.02 11.98 8.82
CA ASN A 9 1.05 11.23 9.51
C ASN A 9 0.52 9.86 9.95
N VAL A 10 1.13 8.79 9.46
CA VAL A 10 0.68 7.42 9.70
C VAL A 10 1.80 6.59 10.29
N GLY A 11 1.47 5.73 11.25
CA GLY A 11 2.45 4.81 11.82
C GLY A 11 2.97 3.84 10.75
N ILE A 12 4.24 3.42 10.86
CA ILE A 12 4.85 2.45 9.93
C ILE A 12 4.04 1.14 9.88
N SER A 13 3.48 0.69 11.00
CA SER A 13 2.62 -0.48 11.03
C SER A 13 1.34 -0.28 10.19
N THR A 14 0.78 0.92 10.21
CA THR A 14 -0.44 1.28 9.48
C THR A 14 -0.15 1.49 7.99
N ILE A 15 0.97 2.11 7.63
CA ILE A 15 1.29 2.46 6.24
C ILE A 15 1.46 1.22 5.36
N TYR A 16 2.01 0.13 5.91
CA TYR A 16 2.15 -1.13 5.19
C TYR A 16 0.81 -1.63 4.63
N TYR A 17 -0.23 -1.70 5.47
CA TYR A 17 -1.55 -2.13 5.01
C TYR A 17 -2.19 -1.13 4.04
N TRP A 18 -1.91 0.16 4.17
CA TRP A 18 -2.45 1.19 3.29
C TRP A 18 -1.89 1.10 1.88
N ILE A 19 -0.58 0.83 1.75
CA ILE A 19 0.09 0.58 0.47
C ILE A 19 -0.58 -0.61 -0.22
N HIS A 20 -0.73 -1.73 0.49
CA HIS A 20 -1.30 -2.94 -0.08
C HIS A 20 -2.80 -2.87 -0.37
N ARG A 21 -3.54 -2.01 0.35
CA ARG A 21 -4.98 -1.76 0.09
C ARG A 21 -5.20 -0.65 -0.96
N GLY A 22 -4.14 -0.09 -1.54
CA GLY A 22 -4.23 0.93 -2.58
C GLY A 22 -4.69 2.30 -2.10
N LYS A 23 -4.67 2.59 -0.78
CA LYS A 23 -5.11 3.89 -0.25
C LYS A 23 -4.18 5.04 -0.67
N LEU A 24 -2.92 4.72 -0.94
CA LEU A 24 -1.94 5.69 -1.40
C LEU A 24 -1.97 5.95 -2.92
N GLY A 25 -2.73 5.18 -3.70
CA GLY A 25 -2.70 5.27 -5.17
C GLY A 25 -1.46 4.64 -5.81
N LEU A 26 -0.66 3.90 -5.05
CA LEU A 26 0.45 3.11 -5.59
C LEU A 26 -0.11 1.96 -6.43
N SER A 27 0.36 1.86 -7.67
CA SER A 27 0.08 0.72 -8.53
C SER A 27 1.00 -0.45 -8.16
N LYS A 28 0.67 -1.66 -8.60
CA LYS A 28 1.55 -2.82 -8.39
C LYS A 28 2.92 -2.66 -9.04
N GLN A 29 3.04 -1.79 -10.06
CA GLN A 29 4.29 -1.54 -10.78
C GLN A 29 5.25 -0.69 -9.94
N ASP A 30 4.72 0.13 -9.03
CA ASP A 30 5.51 0.98 -8.13
C ASP A 30 6.03 0.21 -6.91
N LEU A 31 5.53 -1.01 -6.68
CA LEU A 31 5.92 -1.84 -5.54
C LEU A 31 7.14 -2.69 -5.92
N LEU A 32 8.24 -2.54 -5.16
CA LEU A 32 9.41 -3.42 -5.27
C LEU A 32 9.05 -4.89 -5.05
N TYR A 33 8.07 -5.16 -4.16
CA TYR A 33 7.56 -6.49 -3.87
C TYR A 33 6.03 -6.52 -3.97
N PRO A 34 5.48 -6.64 -5.19
CA PRO A 34 4.04 -6.65 -5.38
C PRO A 34 3.46 -7.97 -4.84
N ARG A 35 2.39 -7.87 -4.05
CA ARG A 35 1.65 -9.06 -3.62
C ARG A 35 0.93 -9.66 -4.83
N LYS A 36 1.07 -10.97 -5.06
CA LYS A 36 0.28 -11.69 -6.08
C LYS A 36 -1.20 -11.40 -5.85
N GLY A 37 -1.85 -10.84 -6.86
CA GLY A 37 -3.29 -10.58 -6.81
C GLY A 37 -4.02 -11.90 -6.67
N LYS A 38 -5.13 -11.92 -5.92
CA LYS A 38 -6.08 -13.04 -6.03
C LYS A 38 -6.59 -13.02 -7.47
N SER A 39 -6.39 -14.10 -8.21
CA SER A 39 -7.06 -14.26 -9.50
C SER A 39 -8.55 -14.05 -9.26
N LEU A 40 -9.15 -13.08 -9.94
CA LEU A 40 -10.61 -12.97 -9.99
C LEU A 40 -11.04 -14.25 -10.70
N LYS A 41 -11.51 -15.24 -9.94
CA LYS A 41 -12.24 -16.36 -10.54
C LYS A 41 -13.40 -15.73 -11.30
N LYS A 42 -13.29 -15.70 -12.62
CA LYS A 42 -14.43 -15.46 -13.51
C LYS A 42 -15.33 -16.69 -13.47
#